data_AF-A0A4Q6C4Z7-F1
#
_entry.id   AF-A0A4Q6C4Z7-F1
#
_cell.length_a   1.000
_cell.length_b   1.000
_cell.length_c   1.000
_cell.angle_alpha   90.00
_cell.angle_beta   90.00
_cell.angle_gamma   90.00
#
_symmetry.space_group_name_H-M   'P 1'
#
loop_
_entity.id
_entity.type
_entity.pdbx_description
1 polymer ?
#
loop_
_entity_poly.entity_id
_entity_poly.type
_entity_poly.pdbx_seq_one_letter_code
_entity_poly.pdbx_strand_id
1 'polypeptide(L)'
;DAILLDIKLPGISGLGILEMIKQMPTRRHIPVHMISALEYQQSALRMGALGYLTKPVTIDKVRSALGRIENLLSEKVRRVLLIEDDERQNLAVSELVAGDDVKVSSVRTGAKAIEVLQKEPFDCIILDLSLPDISGFDLLEQLNGLSISLPPIVIYTGKDLTQEEESYLRRFSESIIIKGARSPERLLDEVNLFLHRVESLLPHEKQEMLSTLRSQDQSFENRTVLLVDDDVRNLFALTSVLETRGLKVRFAKDGIAALEELEKFDDIELVLMDIMMPRMDGLEATKRIRVNPNDRIRKLPVIALTAKAMKDDHEKCIAAGATDYLPKPINLDNLMTVLKVWLSPKHMFS
;
A
#
# COMPACT_ATOMS: atom_id res chain seq x y z
N ASP A 1 -10.87 -23.60 0.41
CA ASP A 1 -11.49 -22.96 1.59
C ASP A 1 -11.82 -21.51 1.31
N ALA A 2 -12.86 -20.96 1.92
CA ALA A 2 -13.21 -19.55 1.88
C ALA A 2 -13.71 -19.08 3.25
N ILE A 3 -13.48 -17.81 3.58
CA ILE A 3 -13.79 -17.22 4.89
C ILE A 3 -14.80 -16.10 4.71
N LEU A 4 -15.86 -16.13 5.52
CA LEU A 4 -16.81 -15.04 5.66
C LEU A 4 -16.53 -14.35 7.00
N LEU A 5 -16.19 -13.07 7.00
CA LEU A 5 -15.61 -12.39 8.16
C LEU A 5 -16.40 -11.14 8.54
N ASP A 6 -16.88 -11.07 9.79
CA ASP A 6 -17.49 -9.85 10.34
C ASP A 6 -16.40 -8.88 10.84
N ILE A 7 -16.63 -7.57 10.72
CA ILE A 7 -15.69 -6.56 11.22
C ILE A 7 -15.77 -6.44 12.74
N LYS A 8 -16.97 -6.57 13.32
CA LYS A 8 -17.17 -6.50 14.77
C LYS A 8 -17.01 -7.89 15.38
N LEU A 9 -15.77 -8.25 15.67
CA LEU A 9 -15.45 -9.42 16.48
C LEU A 9 -14.98 -8.98 17.88
N PRO A 10 -15.26 -9.76 18.94
CA PRO A 10 -14.76 -9.47 20.27
C PRO A 10 -13.24 -9.69 20.33
N GLY A 11 -12.49 -8.68 20.77
CA GLY A 11 -11.03 -8.76 21.00
C GLY A 11 -10.17 -8.21 19.86
N ILE A 12 -10.29 -8.75 18.64
CA ILE A 12 -9.55 -8.29 17.45
C ILE A 12 -10.54 -7.83 16.37
N SER A 13 -10.22 -6.78 15.61
CA SER A 13 -11.08 -6.35 14.51
C SER A 13 -11.02 -7.34 13.35
N GLY A 14 -12.14 -7.53 12.63
CA GLY A 14 -12.14 -8.38 11.42
C GLY A 14 -11.18 -7.88 10.34
N LEU A 15 -10.89 -6.57 10.30
CA LEU A 15 -9.85 -6.01 9.43
C LEU A 15 -8.45 -6.47 9.84
N GLY A 16 -8.15 -6.52 11.15
CA GLY A 16 -6.88 -7.05 11.64
C GLY A 16 -6.71 -8.55 11.34
N ILE A 17 -7.78 -9.34 11.42
CA ILE A 17 -7.72 -10.76 11.01
C ILE A 17 -7.48 -10.89 9.51
N LEU A 18 -8.17 -10.09 8.68
CA LEU A 18 -7.93 -10.06 7.25
C LEU A 18 -6.46 -9.74 6.95
N GLU A 19 -5.89 -8.76 7.64
CA GLU A 19 -4.47 -8.41 7.53
C GLU A 19 -3.55 -9.61 7.81
N MET A 20 -3.74 -10.28 8.95
CA MET A 20 -2.93 -11.41 9.35
C MET A 20 -3.02 -12.56 8.34
N ILE A 21 -4.22 -12.85 7.81
CA ILE A 21 -4.41 -13.89 6.78
C ILE A 21 -3.61 -13.53 5.53
N LYS A 22 -3.65 -12.26 5.13
CA LYS A 22 -3.08 -11.78 3.85
C LYS A 22 -1.57 -11.57 3.92
N GLN A 23 -1.00 -11.43 5.12
CA GLN A 23 0.44 -11.45 5.35
C GLN A 23 1.04 -12.87 5.35
N MET A 24 0.24 -13.92 5.59
CA MET A 24 0.73 -15.30 5.65
C MET A 24 0.78 -15.97 4.26
N PRO A 25 1.95 -16.40 3.73
CA PRO A 25 2.08 -16.98 2.39
C PRO A 25 1.18 -18.20 2.14
N THR A 26 1.04 -19.05 3.17
CA THR A 26 0.22 -20.27 3.11
C THR A 26 -1.28 -20.00 3.20
N ARG A 27 -1.72 -18.77 3.49
CA ARG A 27 -3.13 -18.45 3.76
C ARG A 27 -3.64 -17.23 3.01
N ARG A 28 -2.75 -16.39 2.43
CA ARG A 28 -3.13 -15.15 1.74
C ARG A 28 -4.00 -15.37 0.52
N HIS A 29 -3.87 -16.53 -0.11
CA HIS A 29 -4.66 -16.96 -1.25
C HIS A 29 -6.11 -17.30 -0.86
N ILE A 30 -6.42 -17.55 0.42
CA ILE A 30 -7.79 -17.89 0.85
C ILE A 30 -8.71 -16.70 0.56
N PRO A 31 -9.83 -16.90 -0.18
CA PRO A 31 -10.82 -15.86 -0.40
C PRO A 31 -11.48 -15.47 0.92
N VAL A 32 -11.46 -14.16 1.22
CA VAL A 32 -12.11 -13.60 2.41
C VAL A 32 -13.18 -12.61 1.96
N HIS A 33 -14.43 -12.86 2.33
CA HIS A 33 -15.53 -11.94 2.07
C HIS A 33 -15.96 -11.26 3.37
N MET A 34 -15.94 -9.94 3.40
CA MET A 34 -16.26 -9.16 4.60
C MET A 34 -17.76 -8.85 4.66
N ILE A 35 -18.36 -8.96 5.84
CA ILE A 35 -19.75 -8.52 6.08
C ILE A 35 -19.79 -7.60 7.29
N SER A 36 -20.33 -6.40 7.14
CA SER A 36 -20.34 -5.44 8.24
C SER A 36 -21.45 -4.41 8.13
N ALA A 37 -21.83 -3.83 9.27
CA ALA A 37 -22.73 -2.67 9.36
C ALA A 37 -22.00 -1.32 9.25
N LEU A 38 -20.67 -1.32 9.18
CA LEU A 38 -19.82 -0.12 9.09
C LEU A 38 -19.34 0.09 7.65
N GLU A 39 -18.96 1.31 7.28
CA GLU A 39 -18.48 1.66 5.93
C GLU A 39 -16.96 1.49 5.79
N TYR A 40 -16.45 0.27 6.01
CA TYR A 40 -15.03 -0.06 5.81
C TYR A 40 -14.75 -0.84 4.52
N GLN A 41 -15.67 -0.79 3.56
CA GLN A 41 -15.59 -1.50 2.28
C GLN A 41 -14.27 -1.23 1.56
N GLN A 42 -13.87 0.03 1.47
CA GLN A 42 -12.63 0.42 0.79
C GLN A 42 -11.38 -0.15 1.48
N SER A 43 -11.31 -0.12 2.81
CA SER A 43 -10.17 -0.67 3.55
C SER A 43 -10.09 -2.19 3.41
N ALA A 44 -11.22 -2.89 3.50
CA ALA A 44 -11.28 -4.33 3.34
C ALA A 44 -10.82 -4.80 1.96
N LEU A 45 -11.33 -4.19 0.88
CA LEU A 45 -10.93 -4.54 -0.49
C LEU A 45 -9.43 -4.27 -0.72
N ARG A 46 -8.91 -3.15 -0.20
CA ARG A 46 -7.47 -2.83 -0.26
C ARG A 46 -6.57 -3.85 0.44
N MET A 47 -7.09 -4.52 1.46
CA MET A 47 -6.36 -5.55 2.19
C MET A 47 -6.47 -6.92 1.53
N GLY A 48 -7.12 -7.05 0.37
CA GLY A 48 -7.26 -8.31 -0.38
C GLY A 48 -8.50 -9.11 -0.03
N ALA A 49 -9.53 -8.48 0.54
CA ALA A 49 -10.86 -9.11 0.61
C ALA A 49 -11.41 -9.30 -0.80
N LEU A 50 -12.02 -10.46 -1.05
CA LEU A 50 -12.69 -10.78 -2.30
C LEU A 50 -13.93 -9.89 -2.54
N GLY A 51 -14.57 -9.45 -1.45
CA GLY A 51 -15.76 -8.64 -1.53
C GLY A 51 -16.21 -8.15 -0.16
N TYR A 52 -17.17 -7.23 -0.18
CA TYR A 52 -17.73 -6.61 1.00
C TYR A 52 -19.25 -6.51 0.89
N LEU A 53 -19.96 -6.86 1.96
CA LEU A 53 -21.40 -6.68 2.06
C LEU A 53 -21.75 -5.78 3.25
N THR A 54 -22.49 -4.71 2.96
CA THR A 54 -23.07 -3.82 3.96
C THR A 54 -24.40 -4.37 4.47
N LYS A 55 -24.55 -4.45 5.81
CA LYS A 55 -25.83 -4.78 6.45
C LYS A 55 -26.81 -3.58 6.32
N PRO A 56 -28.11 -3.79 6.06
CA PRO A 56 -28.78 -5.08 5.93
C PRO A 56 -28.53 -5.75 4.58
N VAL A 57 -28.20 -7.05 4.61
CA VAL A 57 -27.86 -7.82 3.41
C VAL A 57 -29.07 -8.59 2.92
N THR A 58 -29.35 -8.52 1.61
CA THR A 58 -30.39 -9.34 0.98
C THR A 58 -29.85 -10.72 0.61
N ILE A 59 -30.73 -11.72 0.55
CA ILE A 59 -30.38 -13.09 0.15
C ILE A 59 -29.74 -13.13 -1.25
N ASP A 60 -30.17 -12.28 -2.18
CA ASP A 60 -29.59 -12.21 -3.52
C ASP A 60 -28.15 -11.67 -3.52
N LYS A 61 -27.85 -10.69 -2.66
CA LYS A 61 -26.48 -10.17 -2.49
C LYS A 61 -25.55 -11.22 -1.87
N VAL A 62 -26.04 -11.99 -0.89
CA VAL A 62 -25.27 -13.11 -0.30
C VAL A 62 -25.05 -14.21 -1.35
N ARG A 63 -26.07 -14.55 -2.14
CA ARG A 63 -25.96 -15.56 -3.20
C ARG A 63 -24.97 -15.15 -4.29
N SER A 64 -24.96 -13.87 -4.69
CA SER A 64 -23.97 -13.32 -5.63
C SER A 64 -22.54 -13.41 -5.07
N ALA A 65 -22.34 -13.04 -3.80
CA ALA A 65 -21.06 -13.16 -3.13
C ALA A 65 -20.55 -14.61 -3.04
N LEU A 66 -21.43 -15.55 -2.67
CA LEU A 66 -21.10 -16.98 -2.64
C LEU A 66 -20.83 -17.54 -4.04
N GLY A 67 -21.58 -17.12 -5.05
CA GLY A 67 -21.33 -17.51 -6.44
C GLY A 67 -19.97 -17.05 -6.96
N ARG A 68 -19.49 -15.86 -6.54
CA ARG A 68 -18.13 -15.39 -6.83
C ARG A 68 -17.08 -16.30 -6.17
N ILE A 69 -17.29 -16.68 -4.91
CA ILE A 69 -16.41 -17.62 -4.19
C ILE A 69 -16.40 -18.99 -4.88
N GLU A 70 -17.55 -19.55 -5.23
CA GLU A 70 -17.65 -20.86 -5.89
C GLU A 70 -16.98 -20.86 -7.27
N ASN A 71 -17.18 -19.81 -8.06
CA ASN A 71 -16.48 -19.66 -9.34
C ASN A 71 -14.95 -19.59 -9.15
N LEU A 72 -14.48 -18.92 -8.10
CA LEU A 72 -13.07 -18.82 -7.73
C LEU A 72 -12.47 -20.09 -7.10
N LEU A 73 -13.31 -20.98 -6.58
CA LEU A 73 -12.87 -22.28 -6.06
C LEU A 73 -13.02 -23.40 -7.11
N SER A 74 -13.74 -23.16 -8.21
CA SER A 74 -13.84 -24.13 -9.30
C SER A 74 -12.51 -24.29 -10.04
N GLU A 75 -12.15 -25.53 -10.42
CA GLU A 75 -10.96 -25.92 -11.21
C GLU A 75 -11.02 -25.43 -12.67
N LYS A 76 -11.39 -24.17 -12.87
CA LYS A 76 -11.42 -23.54 -14.19
C LYS A 76 -10.16 -22.70 -14.38
N VAL A 77 -9.60 -22.77 -15.59
CA VAL A 77 -8.55 -21.86 -16.04
C VAL A 77 -9.03 -20.44 -15.89
N ARG A 78 -8.30 -19.63 -15.12
CA ARG A 78 -8.59 -18.21 -14.87
C ARG A 78 -8.36 -17.41 -16.14
N ARG A 79 -9.20 -16.40 -16.37
CA ARG A 79 -9.13 -15.56 -17.56
C ARG A 79 -8.74 -14.14 -17.19
N VAL A 80 -7.60 -13.70 -17.70
CA VAL A 80 -7.11 -12.32 -17.49
C VAL A 80 -7.21 -11.57 -18.81
N LEU A 81 -7.79 -10.37 -18.77
CA LEU A 81 -7.78 -9.44 -19.91
C LEU A 81 -6.64 -8.44 -19.72
N LEU A 82 -5.71 -8.39 -20.66
CA LEU A 82 -4.65 -7.38 -20.72
C LEU A 82 -4.99 -6.31 -21.76
N ILE A 83 -5.05 -5.06 -21.35
CA ILE A 83 -5.34 -3.91 -22.21
C ILE A 83 -4.07 -3.05 -22.26
N GLU A 84 -3.27 -3.24 -23.32
CA GLU A 84 -1.93 -2.69 -23.48
C GLU A 84 -1.61 -2.53 -24.97
N ASP A 85 -1.20 -1.33 -25.39
CA ASP A 85 -0.98 -1.01 -26.79
C ASP A 85 0.46 -1.28 -27.26
N ASP A 86 1.45 -1.18 -26.37
CA ASP A 86 2.86 -1.50 -26.66
C ASP A 86 3.07 -3.02 -26.69
N GLU A 87 3.52 -3.55 -27.83
CA GLU A 87 3.70 -4.99 -28.02
C GLU A 87 4.73 -5.61 -27.08
N ARG A 88 5.78 -4.88 -26.71
CA ARG A 88 6.84 -5.41 -25.84
C ARG A 88 6.34 -5.54 -24.41
N GLN A 89 5.64 -4.52 -23.91
CA GLN A 89 4.99 -4.57 -22.61
C GLN A 89 3.90 -5.63 -22.58
N ASN A 90 3.12 -5.74 -23.66
CA ASN A 90 2.07 -6.76 -23.81
C ASN A 90 2.64 -8.18 -23.68
N LEU A 91 3.73 -8.49 -24.39
CA LEU A 91 4.41 -9.79 -24.26
C LEU A 91 4.94 -10.01 -22.85
N ALA A 92 5.67 -9.04 -22.29
CA ALA A 92 6.31 -9.17 -20.98
C ALA A 92 5.28 -9.41 -19.86
N VAL A 93 4.19 -8.65 -19.85
CA VAL A 93 3.10 -8.81 -18.86
C VAL A 93 2.36 -10.13 -19.08
N SER A 94 2.11 -10.50 -20.33
CA SER A 94 1.44 -11.77 -20.65
C SER A 94 2.24 -12.97 -20.15
N GLU A 95 3.55 -13.02 -20.38
CA GLU A 95 4.43 -14.09 -19.89
C GLU A 95 4.52 -14.12 -18.35
N LEU A 96 4.60 -12.94 -17.74
CA LEU A 96 4.66 -12.80 -16.30
C LEU A 96 3.40 -13.33 -15.61
N VAL A 97 2.23 -13.07 -16.16
CA VAL A 97 0.94 -13.43 -15.56
C VAL A 97 0.50 -14.84 -15.96
N ALA A 98 0.82 -15.28 -17.18
CA ALA A 98 0.44 -16.60 -17.67
C ALA A 98 0.99 -17.75 -16.81
N GLY A 99 0.28 -18.86 -16.85
CA GLY A 99 0.64 -20.12 -16.18
C GLY A 99 -0.36 -21.21 -16.57
N ASP A 100 -0.14 -22.43 -16.08
CA ASP A 100 -0.99 -23.58 -16.41
C ASP A 100 -2.47 -23.37 -16.01
N ASP A 101 -2.70 -22.50 -15.02
CA ASP A 101 -4.00 -22.15 -14.46
C ASP A 101 -4.55 -20.78 -14.93
N VAL A 102 -3.81 -20.04 -15.78
CA VAL A 102 -4.17 -18.68 -16.21
C VAL A 102 -4.02 -18.49 -17.72
N LYS A 103 -5.14 -18.13 -18.37
CA LYS A 103 -5.18 -17.71 -19.77
C LYS A 103 -5.27 -16.19 -19.87
N VAL A 104 -4.22 -15.58 -20.44
CA VAL A 104 -4.19 -14.15 -20.74
C VAL A 104 -4.76 -13.92 -22.15
N SER A 105 -5.72 -13.01 -22.28
CA SER A 105 -6.23 -12.51 -23.56
C SER A 105 -5.85 -11.04 -23.65
N SER A 106 -5.19 -10.62 -24.74
CA SER A 106 -4.73 -9.24 -24.87
C SER A 106 -5.47 -8.47 -25.96
N VAL A 107 -5.68 -7.17 -25.70
CA VAL A 107 -6.28 -6.20 -26.61
C VAL A 107 -5.45 -4.91 -26.56
N ARG A 108 -5.44 -4.15 -27.66
CA ARG A 108 -4.58 -2.97 -27.84
C ARG A 108 -5.32 -1.64 -27.82
N THR A 109 -6.64 -1.68 -27.69
CA THR A 109 -7.51 -0.50 -27.76
C THR A 109 -8.65 -0.64 -26.76
N GLY A 110 -9.12 0.49 -26.22
CA GLY A 110 -10.24 0.50 -25.28
C GLY A 110 -11.56 0.07 -25.95
N ALA A 111 -11.78 0.44 -27.21
CA ALA A 111 -12.94 -0.03 -27.97
C ALA A 111 -12.99 -1.56 -28.07
N LYS A 112 -11.84 -2.21 -28.30
CA LYS A 112 -11.77 -3.68 -28.36
C LYS A 112 -11.95 -4.31 -26.98
N ALA A 113 -11.44 -3.67 -25.93
CA ALA A 113 -11.63 -4.12 -24.56
C ALA A 113 -13.12 -4.20 -24.20
N ILE A 114 -13.90 -3.17 -24.51
CA ILE A 114 -15.35 -3.15 -24.27
C ILE A 114 -16.06 -4.26 -25.05
N GLU A 115 -15.73 -4.43 -26.34
CA GLU A 115 -16.31 -5.48 -27.19
C GLU A 115 -16.08 -6.88 -26.60
N VAL A 116 -14.87 -7.14 -26.10
CA VAL A 116 -14.49 -8.44 -25.53
C VAL A 116 -15.14 -8.66 -24.17
N LEU A 117 -15.17 -7.64 -23.30
CA LEU A 117 -15.81 -7.71 -21.97
C LEU A 117 -17.33 -7.94 -22.05
N GLN A 118 -17.98 -7.49 -23.12
CA GLN A 118 -19.41 -7.77 -23.36
C GLN A 118 -19.67 -9.19 -23.87
N LYS A 119 -18.70 -9.81 -24.56
CA LYS A 119 -18.85 -11.14 -25.16
C LYS A 119 -18.59 -12.26 -24.17
N GLU A 120 -17.68 -12.05 -23.23
CA GLU A 120 -17.23 -13.10 -22.34
C GLU A 120 -16.71 -12.58 -21.00
N PRO A 121 -16.84 -13.39 -19.92
CA PRO A 121 -16.38 -12.99 -18.60
C PRO A 121 -14.86 -13.15 -18.43
N PHE A 122 -14.29 -12.28 -17.60
CA PHE A 122 -12.91 -12.32 -17.14
C PHE A 122 -12.87 -12.29 -15.62
N ASP A 123 -11.82 -12.87 -15.04
CA ASP A 123 -11.58 -12.93 -13.60
C ASP A 123 -10.74 -11.73 -13.11
N CYS A 124 -9.96 -11.11 -13.99
CA CYS A 124 -9.13 -9.94 -13.70
C CYS A 124 -8.88 -9.13 -14.99
N ILE A 125 -8.77 -7.81 -14.87
CA ILE A 125 -8.34 -6.91 -15.94
C ILE A 125 -7.00 -6.28 -15.53
N ILE A 126 -6.05 -6.23 -16.44
CA ILE A 126 -4.82 -5.43 -16.33
C ILE A 126 -4.93 -4.32 -17.37
N LEU A 127 -4.83 -3.08 -16.93
CA LEU A 127 -5.09 -1.90 -17.75
C LEU A 127 -3.90 -0.94 -17.72
N ASP A 128 -3.36 -0.62 -18.90
CA ASP A 128 -2.58 0.59 -19.11
C ASP A 128 -3.48 1.81 -19.36
N LEU A 129 -3.03 2.98 -18.92
CA LEU A 129 -3.79 4.22 -19.02
C LEU A 129 -3.54 5.00 -20.33
N SER A 130 -2.54 4.60 -21.11
CA SER A 130 -2.05 5.33 -22.28
C SER A 130 -2.44 4.63 -23.59
N LEU A 131 -3.71 4.33 -23.77
CA LEU A 131 -4.20 3.67 -24.98
C LEU A 131 -4.33 4.65 -26.17
N PRO A 132 -4.19 4.17 -27.41
CA PRO A 132 -4.15 5.03 -28.60
C PRO A 132 -5.53 5.62 -28.99
N ASP A 133 -6.64 4.97 -28.62
CA ASP A 133 -7.99 5.35 -29.03
C ASP A 133 -8.80 6.07 -27.95
N ILE A 134 -8.48 5.85 -26.68
CA ILE A 134 -9.19 6.41 -25.53
C ILE A 134 -8.25 6.48 -24.34
N SER A 135 -8.40 7.46 -23.44
CA SER A 135 -7.63 7.43 -22.20
C SER A 135 -8.10 6.28 -21.30
N GLY A 136 -7.21 5.65 -20.54
CA GLY A 136 -7.62 4.62 -19.57
C GLY A 136 -8.62 5.14 -18.54
N PHE A 137 -8.59 6.44 -18.21
CA PHE A 137 -9.59 7.07 -17.35
C PHE A 137 -10.99 7.06 -17.99
N ASP A 138 -11.09 7.49 -19.25
CA ASP A 138 -12.34 7.50 -20.00
C ASP A 138 -12.86 6.08 -20.23
N LEU A 139 -11.96 5.11 -20.46
CA LEU A 139 -12.30 3.70 -20.55
C LEU A 139 -12.93 3.19 -19.25
N LEU A 140 -12.37 3.55 -18.10
CA LEU A 140 -12.93 3.19 -16.79
C LEU A 140 -14.32 3.79 -16.56
N GLU A 141 -14.56 5.03 -16.99
CA GLU A 141 -15.92 5.63 -16.98
C GLU A 141 -16.90 4.83 -17.84
N GLN A 142 -16.49 4.47 -19.06
CA GLN A 142 -17.33 3.68 -19.95
C GLN A 142 -17.62 2.30 -19.39
N LEU A 143 -16.62 1.62 -18.80
CA LEU A 143 -16.79 0.32 -18.16
C LEU A 143 -17.75 0.39 -16.98
N ASN A 144 -17.65 1.43 -16.14
CA ASN A 144 -18.56 1.63 -15.00
C ASN A 144 -20.01 1.91 -15.45
N GLY A 145 -20.21 2.44 -16.65
CA GLY A 145 -21.52 2.63 -17.26
C GLY A 145 -22.16 1.36 -17.85
N LEU A 146 -21.40 0.26 -17.96
CA LEU A 146 -21.93 -1.01 -18.47
C LEU A 146 -22.78 -1.73 -17.41
N SER A 147 -23.86 -2.39 -17.83
CA SER A 147 -24.69 -3.25 -16.97
C SER A 147 -24.07 -4.64 -16.73
N ILE A 148 -22.74 -4.70 -16.56
CA ILE A 148 -21.99 -5.93 -16.28
C ILE A 148 -21.29 -5.82 -14.93
N SER A 149 -21.16 -6.94 -14.22
CA SER A 149 -20.31 -6.98 -13.03
C SER A 149 -18.85 -6.97 -13.47
N LEU A 150 -18.14 -5.86 -13.25
CA LEU A 150 -16.72 -5.78 -13.57
C LEU A 150 -15.90 -6.68 -12.63
N PRO A 151 -14.89 -7.40 -13.15
CA PRO A 151 -13.88 -8.03 -12.33
C PRO A 151 -12.93 -6.98 -11.74
N PRO A 152 -12.06 -7.38 -10.78
CA PRO A 152 -10.97 -6.54 -10.32
C PRO A 152 -10.11 -6.02 -11.48
N ILE A 153 -9.74 -4.74 -11.41
CA ILE A 153 -8.92 -4.02 -12.38
C ILE A 153 -7.61 -3.60 -11.70
N VAL A 154 -6.49 -4.06 -12.25
CA VAL A 154 -5.13 -3.69 -11.85
C VAL A 154 -4.59 -2.69 -12.86
N ILE A 155 -4.19 -1.52 -12.37
CA ILE A 155 -3.59 -0.49 -13.22
C ILE A 155 -2.08 -0.75 -13.31
N TYR A 156 -1.61 -1.05 -14.52
CA TYR A 156 -0.21 -1.22 -14.85
C TYR A 156 0.16 -0.16 -15.89
N THR A 157 0.78 0.93 -15.45
CA THR A 157 1.14 2.03 -16.35
C THR A 157 2.53 2.56 -16.03
N GLY A 158 3.26 2.92 -17.08
CA GLY A 158 4.53 3.64 -16.98
C GLY A 158 4.36 5.14 -16.71
N LYS A 159 3.13 5.66 -16.75
CA LYS A 159 2.81 7.06 -16.49
C LYS A 159 2.88 7.37 -15.00
N ASP A 160 3.62 8.42 -14.62
CA ASP A 160 3.52 8.98 -13.26
C ASP A 160 2.14 9.61 -13.07
N LEU A 161 1.39 9.08 -12.10
CA LEU A 161 0.09 9.60 -11.73
C LEU A 161 0.24 10.79 -10.78
N THR A 162 -0.46 11.88 -11.09
CA THR A 162 -0.64 12.99 -10.16
C THR A 162 -1.56 12.59 -9.00
N GLN A 163 -1.48 13.32 -7.89
CA GLN A 163 -2.36 13.09 -6.73
C GLN A 163 -3.85 13.24 -7.09
N GLU A 164 -4.17 14.12 -8.05
CA GLU A 164 -5.53 14.31 -8.57
C GLU A 164 -5.99 13.11 -9.38
N GLU A 165 -5.16 12.60 -10.28
CA GLU A 165 -5.45 11.40 -11.08
C GLU A 165 -5.60 10.15 -10.19
N GLU A 166 -4.73 9.97 -9.19
CA GLU A 166 -4.92 8.91 -8.19
C GLU A 166 -6.25 9.06 -7.46
N SER A 167 -6.59 10.28 -7.02
CA SER A 167 -7.83 10.55 -6.30
C SER A 167 -9.07 10.34 -7.18
N TYR A 168 -8.95 10.60 -8.47
CA TYR A 168 -9.99 10.35 -9.46
C TYR A 168 -10.17 8.84 -9.68
N LEU A 169 -9.09 8.09 -9.86
CA LEU A 169 -9.15 6.62 -9.94
C LEU A 169 -9.76 6.02 -8.67
N ARG A 170 -9.49 6.62 -7.49
CA ARG A 170 -10.06 6.18 -6.21
C ARG A 170 -11.58 6.27 -6.17
N ARG A 171 -12.24 7.01 -7.08
CA ARG A 171 -13.71 7.07 -7.15
C ARG A 171 -14.33 5.78 -7.69
N PHE A 172 -13.58 5.01 -8.48
CA PHE A 172 -14.01 3.71 -9.03
C PHE A 172 -13.77 2.53 -8.05
N SER A 173 -13.64 2.85 -6.75
CA SER A 173 -13.11 2.01 -5.65
C SER A 173 -13.75 0.64 -5.37
N GLU A 174 -14.79 0.21 -6.09
CA GLU A 174 -15.35 -1.13 -5.91
C GLU A 174 -14.58 -2.21 -6.69
N SER A 175 -13.83 -1.82 -7.73
CA SER A 175 -13.15 -2.76 -8.63
C SER A 175 -11.69 -2.43 -8.92
N ILE A 176 -11.18 -1.25 -8.54
CA ILE A 176 -9.83 -0.80 -8.95
C ILE A 176 -8.86 -0.79 -7.76
N ILE A 177 -7.81 -1.61 -7.82
CA ILE A 177 -6.66 -1.46 -6.92
C ILE A 177 -5.63 -0.55 -7.59
N ILE A 178 -5.61 0.69 -7.10
CA ILE A 178 -4.63 1.71 -7.44
C ILE A 178 -3.45 1.51 -6.52
N LYS A 179 -2.56 0.63 -6.95
CA LYS A 179 -1.15 0.78 -6.69
C LYS A 179 -0.52 0.53 -8.03
N GLY A 180 -0.29 1.61 -8.78
CA GLY A 180 0.36 1.53 -10.08
C GLY A 180 1.52 0.57 -9.96
N ALA A 181 1.40 -0.59 -10.58
CA ALA A 181 2.44 -1.59 -10.52
C ALA A 181 3.57 -1.05 -11.39
N ARG A 182 4.39 -0.17 -10.81
CA ARG A 182 5.56 0.40 -11.48
C ARG A 182 6.63 -0.67 -11.74
N SER A 183 6.45 -1.85 -11.14
CA SER A 183 7.35 -2.97 -11.27
C SER A 183 6.59 -4.27 -11.58
N PRO A 184 7.18 -5.16 -12.40
CA PRO A 184 6.60 -6.46 -12.73
C PRO A 184 6.21 -7.28 -11.49
N GLU A 185 7.03 -7.26 -10.45
CA GLU A 185 6.79 -8.06 -9.25
C GLU A 185 5.49 -7.62 -8.54
N ARG A 186 5.19 -6.32 -8.51
CA ARG A 186 3.96 -5.80 -7.88
C ARG A 186 2.73 -6.20 -8.66
N LEU A 187 2.81 -6.14 -9.99
CA LEU A 187 1.73 -6.62 -10.86
C LEU A 187 1.45 -8.10 -10.57
N LEU A 188 2.51 -8.91 -10.51
CA LEU A 188 2.40 -10.33 -10.22
C LEU A 188 1.78 -10.59 -8.84
N ASP A 189 2.15 -9.83 -7.81
CA ASP A 189 1.60 -9.99 -6.45
C ASP A 189 0.10 -9.68 -6.40
N GLU A 190 -0.31 -8.55 -7.00
CA GLU A 190 -1.73 -8.14 -7.04
C GLU A 190 -2.57 -9.14 -7.83
N VAL A 191 -2.11 -9.54 -9.02
CA VAL A 191 -2.84 -10.51 -9.85
C VAL A 191 -2.95 -11.87 -9.14
N ASN A 192 -1.89 -12.36 -8.49
CA ASN A 192 -1.95 -13.62 -7.74
C ASN A 192 -2.92 -13.56 -6.55
N LEU A 193 -2.96 -12.42 -5.86
CA LEU A 193 -3.88 -12.19 -4.75
C LEU A 193 -5.35 -12.28 -5.22
N PHE A 194 -5.68 -11.66 -6.35
CA PHE A 194 -7.04 -11.65 -6.90
C PHE A 194 -7.47 -12.97 -7.53
N LEU A 195 -6.54 -13.63 -8.21
CA LEU A 195 -6.79 -14.96 -8.76
C LEU A 195 -6.78 -16.05 -7.67
N HIS A 196 -6.52 -15.67 -6.41
CA HIS A 196 -6.46 -16.58 -5.26
C HIS A 196 -5.50 -17.75 -5.48
N ARG A 197 -4.39 -17.50 -6.18
CA ARG A 197 -3.40 -18.51 -6.52
C ARG A 197 -2.58 -18.84 -5.29
N VAL A 198 -2.38 -20.14 -5.05
CA VAL A 198 -1.48 -20.60 -4.01
C VAL A 198 -0.06 -20.35 -4.49
N GLU A 199 0.66 -19.46 -3.83
CA GLU A 199 2.00 -19.06 -4.22
C GLU A 199 2.98 -20.25 -4.33
N SER A 200 2.85 -21.26 -3.47
CA SER A 200 3.69 -22.46 -3.51
C SER A 200 3.51 -23.31 -4.76
N LEU A 201 2.46 -23.06 -5.56
CA LEU A 201 2.21 -23.72 -6.83
C LEU A 201 2.75 -22.93 -8.03
N LEU A 202 3.26 -21.71 -7.82
CA LEU A 202 3.91 -20.92 -8.86
C LEU A 202 5.28 -21.50 -9.21
N PRO A 203 5.81 -21.26 -10.43
CA PRO A 203 7.20 -21.52 -10.74
C PRO A 203 8.16 -20.82 -9.77
N HIS A 204 9.31 -21.44 -9.47
CA HIS A 204 10.29 -20.96 -8.48
C HIS A 204 10.73 -19.50 -8.74
N GLU A 205 10.95 -19.13 -10.00
CA GLU A 205 11.33 -17.77 -10.40
C GLU A 205 10.28 -16.72 -9.95
N LYS A 206 8.99 -17.03 -10.14
CA LYS A 206 7.88 -16.18 -9.71
C LYS A 206 7.78 -16.12 -8.18
N GLN A 207 8.08 -17.21 -7.48
CA GLN A 207 8.15 -17.23 -6.00
C GLN A 207 9.28 -16.33 -5.48
N GLU A 208 10.47 -16.39 -6.09
CA GLU A 208 11.61 -15.55 -5.70
C GLU A 208 11.32 -14.06 -5.90
N MET A 209 10.70 -13.66 -7.03
CA MET A 209 10.27 -12.29 -7.28
C MET A 209 9.34 -11.76 -6.17
N LEU A 210 8.35 -12.56 -5.78
CA LEU A 210 7.39 -12.19 -4.74
C LEU A 210 7.98 -12.21 -3.32
N SER A 211 8.99 -13.04 -3.07
CA SER A 211 9.74 -13.05 -1.80
C SER A 211 10.61 -11.80 -1.65
N THR A 212 11.24 -11.36 -2.74
CA THR A 212 12.09 -10.17 -2.79
C THR A 212 11.26 -8.92 -2.49
N LEU A 213 10.10 -8.76 -3.13
CA LEU A 213 9.18 -7.67 -2.79
C LEU A 213 8.80 -7.63 -1.31
N ARG A 214 8.47 -8.79 -0.73
CA ARG A 214 8.09 -8.87 0.68
C ARG A 214 9.22 -8.47 1.61
N SER A 215 10.44 -8.91 1.37
CA SER A 215 11.59 -8.46 2.15
C SER A 215 11.79 -6.92 2.09
N GLN A 216 11.40 -6.27 0.99
CA GLN A 216 11.44 -4.82 0.87
C GLN A 216 10.33 -4.12 1.66
N ASP A 217 9.13 -4.71 1.71
CA ASP A 217 7.99 -4.18 2.47
C ASP A 217 8.09 -4.50 3.99
N GLN A 218 8.77 -5.59 4.37
CA GLN A 218 9.05 -5.98 5.76
C GLN A 218 10.27 -5.26 6.37
N SER A 219 10.90 -4.34 5.66
CA SER A 219 12.13 -3.63 6.09
C SER A 219 12.01 -2.86 7.42
N PHE A 220 10.79 -2.67 7.91
CA PHE A 220 10.47 -1.88 9.10
C PHE A 220 9.82 -2.67 10.23
N GLU A 221 9.56 -3.97 10.07
CA GLU A 221 8.87 -4.76 11.10
C GLU A 221 9.57 -4.66 12.47
N ASN A 222 8.78 -4.33 13.50
CA ASN A 222 9.19 -4.22 14.91
C ASN A 222 10.14 -3.07 15.27
N ARG A 223 10.42 -2.17 14.34
CA ARG A 223 11.33 -1.04 14.56
C ARG A 223 10.63 0.16 15.14
N THR A 224 11.27 0.88 16.05
CA THR A 224 10.62 1.96 16.79
C THR A 224 11.12 3.32 16.34
N VAL A 225 10.20 4.20 15.96
CA VAL A 225 10.47 5.60 15.63
C VAL A 225 9.79 6.53 16.62
N LEU A 226 10.43 7.65 16.95
CA LEU A 226 9.84 8.72 17.75
C LEU A 226 9.38 9.85 16.82
N LEU A 227 8.07 10.11 16.82
CA LEU A 227 7.47 11.22 16.10
C LEU A 227 7.22 12.40 17.05
N VAL A 228 7.77 13.57 16.73
CA VAL A 228 7.66 14.78 17.55
C VAL A 228 6.99 15.88 16.76
N ASP A 229 5.78 16.27 17.17
CA ASP A 229 4.97 17.33 16.54
C ASP A 229 3.96 17.83 17.60
N ASP A 230 3.71 19.13 17.66
CA ASP A 230 2.76 19.71 18.62
C ASP A 230 1.30 19.64 18.14
N ASP A 231 1.09 19.46 16.83
CA ASP A 231 -0.24 19.23 16.27
C ASP A 231 -0.62 17.75 16.36
N VAL A 232 -1.55 17.47 17.27
CA VAL A 232 -2.12 16.13 17.46
C VAL A 232 -2.64 15.51 16.16
N ARG A 233 -3.12 16.30 15.20
CA ARG A 233 -3.62 15.78 13.91
C ARG A 233 -2.48 15.21 13.06
N ASN A 234 -1.32 15.87 13.03
CA ASN A 234 -0.14 15.39 12.33
C ASN A 234 0.38 14.11 12.98
N LEU A 235 0.43 14.08 14.31
CA LEU A 235 0.79 12.87 15.07
C LEU A 235 -0.10 11.69 14.67
N PHE A 236 -1.42 11.85 14.71
CA PHE A 236 -2.35 10.77 14.34
C PHE A 236 -2.21 10.33 12.87
N ALA A 237 -2.11 11.28 11.94
CA ALA A 237 -2.01 10.99 10.52
C ALA A 237 -0.73 10.21 10.17
N LEU A 238 0.41 10.67 10.66
CA LEU A 238 1.70 10.01 10.40
C LEU A 238 1.83 8.69 11.16
N THR A 239 1.36 8.62 12.41
CA THR A 239 1.36 7.36 13.18
C THR A 239 0.63 6.27 12.41
N SER A 240 -0.58 6.58 11.91
CA SER A 240 -1.38 5.62 11.13
C SER A 240 -0.62 5.11 9.90
N VAL A 241 0.06 5.98 9.16
CA VAL A 241 0.83 5.57 7.97
C VAL A 241 2.04 4.72 8.36
N LEU A 242 2.78 5.11 9.39
CA LEU A 242 4.01 4.41 9.80
C LEU A 242 3.69 3.03 10.39
N GLU A 243 2.64 2.91 11.20
CA GLU A 243 2.19 1.63 11.75
C GLU A 243 1.70 0.67 10.66
N THR A 244 1.04 1.16 9.59
CA THR A 244 0.66 0.32 8.43
C THR A 244 1.86 -0.25 7.66
N ARG A 245 3.07 0.25 7.95
CA ARG A 245 4.33 -0.24 7.38
C ARG A 245 5.11 -1.12 8.36
N GLY A 246 4.52 -1.47 9.52
CA GLY A 246 5.12 -2.35 10.52
C GLY A 246 6.01 -1.66 11.56
N LEU A 247 6.10 -0.31 11.54
CA LEU A 247 6.82 0.46 12.55
C LEU A 247 6.02 0.55 13.86
N LYS A 248 6.73 0.56 14.98
CA LYS A 248 6.23 1.03 16.27
C LYS A 248 6.46 2.53 16.36
N VAL A 249 5.43 3.28 16.71
CA VAL A 249 5.54 4.74 16.81
C VAL A 249 5.40 5.17 18.26
N ARG A 250 6.42 5.83 18.78
CA ARG A 250 6.37 6.64 20.00
C ARG A 250 6.05 8.08 19.57
N PHE A 251 5.35 8.83 20.40
CA PHE A 251 5.03 10.23 20.10
C PHE A 251 5.43 11.15 21.25
N ALA A 252 5.84 12.36 20.88
CA ALA A 252 6.10 13.46 21.81
C ALA A 252 5.51 14.76 21.24
N LYS A 253 5.03 15.64 22.13
CA LYS A 253 4.32 16.87 21.75
C LYS A 253 5.21 18.11 21.63
N ASP A 254 6.47 17.99 22.02
CA ASP A 254 7.50 19.03 21.89
C ASP A 254 8.89 18.45 22.22
N GLY A 255 9.92 19.28 22.08
CA GLY A 255 11.31 18.88 22.30
C GLY A 255 11.61 18.40 23.73
N ILE A 256 10.90 18.88 24.75
CA ILE A 256 11.11 18.42 26.14
C ILE A 256 10.61 16.99 26.28
N ALA A 257 9.37 16.74 25.87
CA ALA A 257 8.79 15.40 25.91
C ALA A 257 9.57 14.40 25.04
N ALA A 258 10.16 14.85 23.93
CA ALA A 258 11.00 14.01 23.08
C ALA A 258 12.26 13.53 23.82
N LEU A 259 12.94 14.42 24.55
CA LEU A 259 14.12 14.05 25.33
C LEU A 259 13.76 13.07 26.46
N GLU A 260 12.63 13.27 27.14
CA GLU A 260 12.12 12.36 28.18
C GLU A 260 11.83 10.95 27.62
N GLU A 261 11.19 10.87 26.45
CA GLU A 261 10.93 9.58 25.77
C GLU A 261 12.23 8.87 25.37
N LEU A 262 13.23 9.62 24.87
CA LEU A 262 14.53 9.06 24.50
C LEU A 262 15.32 8.53 25.70
N GLU A 263 15.18 9.14 26.88
CA GLU A 263 15.78 8.64 28.12
C GLU A 263 15.06 7.39 28.65
N LYS A 264 13.74 7.34 28.49
CA LYS A 264 12.90 6.26 28.99
C LYS A 264 12.94 4.99 28.14
N PHE A 265 13.08 5.14 26.82
CA PHE A 265 12.99 4.04 25.87
C PHE A 265 14.29 3.89 25.07
N ASP A 266 14.89 2.72 25.18
CA ASP A 266 16.13 2.36 24.49
C ASP A 266 15.90 1.81 23.07
N ASP A 267 14.68 1.38 22.77
CA ASP A 267 14.28 0.77 21.50
C ASP A 267 14.04 1.78 20.37
N ILE A 268 14.04 3.09 20.65
CA ILE A 268 13.88 4.14 19.63
C ILE A 268 15.14 4.19 18.74
N GLU A 269 14.94 4.07 17.43
CA GLU A 269 16.02 3.97 16.43
C GLU A 269 16.13 5.22 15.54
N LEU A 270 15.09 6.05 15.46
CA LEU A 270 15.06 7.27 14.65
C LEU A 270 14.06 8.28 15.20
N VAL A 271 14.36 9.57 15.07
CA VAL A 271 13.47 10.67 15.45
C VAL A 271 13.01 11.45 14.22
N LEU A 272 11.69 11.59 14.05
CA LEU A 272 11.06 12.53 13.13
C LEU A 272 10.69 13.78 13.94
N MET A 273 11.36 14.89 13.70
CA MET A 273 11.31 16.08 14.58
C MET A 273 10.70 17.28 13.85
N ASP A 274 9.51 17.73 14.23
CA ASP A 274 9.02 19.02 13.77
C ASP A 274 9.92 20.16 14.27
N ILE A 275 10.20 21.12 13.40
CA ILE A 275 11.03 22.26 13.74
C ILE A 275 10.27 23.29 14.56
N MET A 276 9.01 23.56 14.23
CA MET A 276 8.25 24.63 14.87
C MET A 276 7.31 24.06 15.94
N MET A 277 7.74 24.10 17.20
CA MET A 277 6.96 23.63 18.35
C MET A 277 7.06 24.61 19.53
N PRO A 278 6.04 24.68 20.40
CA PRO A 278 6.07 25.49 21.61
C PRO A 278 7.01 24.90 22.67
N ARG A 279 7.39 25.72 23.66
CA ARG A 279 8.30 25.40 24.79
C ARG A 279 9.75 25.11 24.38
N MET A 280 9.96 24.12 23.52
CA MET A 280 11.25 23.79 22.93
C MET A 280 11.03 23.39 21.48
N ASP A 281 11.66 24.16 20.58
CA ASP A 281 11.62 23.91 19.15
C ASP A 281 12.51 22.71 18.76
N GLY A 282 12.32 22.21 17.54
CA GLY A 282 13.03 21.02 17.06
C GLY A 282 14.52 21.24 16.86
N LEU A 283 14.98 22.47 16.59
CA LEU A 283 16.41 22.76 16.42
C LEU A 283 17.13 22.67 17.77
N GLU A 284 16.56 23.26 18.81
CA GLU A 284 17.08 23.18 20.18
C GLU A 284 17.03 21.75 20.71
N ALA A 285 15.93 21.02 20.47
CA ALA A 285 15.83 19.61 20.83
C ALA A 285 16.93 18.77 20.15
N THR A 286 17.17 19.00 18.86
CA THR A 286 18.23 18.32 18.10
C THR A 286 19.63 18.61 18.66
N LYS A 287 19.93 19.87 18.99
CA LYS A 287 21.21 20.22 19.64
C LYS A 287 21.39 19.49 20.96
N ARG A 288 20.33 19.40 21.77
CA ARG A 288 20.35 18.66 23.05
C ARG A 288 20.55 17.17 22.88
N ILE A 289 19.94 16.57 21.86
CA ILE A 289 20.20 15.17 21.48
C ILE A 289 21.71 15.01 21.18
N ARG A 290 22.32 15.92 20.42
CA ARG A 290 23.74 15.82 20.02
C ARG A 290 24.75 16.05 21.13
N VAL A 291 24.39 16.74 22.20
CA VAL A 291 25.26 16.90 23.39
C VAL A 291 24.90 15.96 24.54
N ASN A 292 23.94 15.03 24.32
CA ASN A 292 23.54 14.07 25.33
C ASN A 292 24.73 13.15 25.70
N PRO A 293 24.96 12.86 27.00
CA PRO A 293 26.05 11.98 27.43
C PRO A 293 25.86 10.51 27.02
N ASN A 294 24.62 10.09 26.72
CA ASN A 294 24.33 8.75 26.23
C ASN A 294 24.63 8.67 24.72
N ASP A 295 25.64 7.88 24.37
CA ASP A 295 26.08 7.69 22.99
C ASP A 295 24.99 7.19 22.04
N ARG A 296 24.08 6.36 22.54
CA ARG A 296 22.93 5.89 21.75
C ARG A 296 22.09 7.07 21.30
N ILE A 297 21.65 7.90 22.26
CA ILE A 297 20.81 9.08 22.01
C ILE A 297 21.57 10.07 21.12
N ARG A 298 22.83 10.33 21.44
CA ARG A 298 23.69 11.26 20.69
C ARG A 298 23.80 10.93 19.21
N LYS A 299 23.88 9.64 18.88
CA LYS A 299 24.04 9.15 17.50
C LYS A 299 22.73 8.88 16.78
N LEU A 300 21.56 9.04 17.42
CA LEU A 300 20.29 8.77 16.78
C LEU A 300 20.12 9.62 15.50
N PRO A 301 19.69 9.01 14.39
CA PRO A 301 19.21 9.73 13.23
C PRO A 301 18.07 10.67 13.63
N VAL A 302 18.22 11.96 13.34
CA VAL A 302 17.17 12.97 13.54
C VAL A 302 16.82 13.54 12.17
N ILE A 303 15.59 13.31 11.72
CA ILE A 303 15.06 13.82 10.46
C ILE A 303 14.18 15.02 10.78
N ALA A 304 14.62 16.22 10.38
CA ALA A 304 13.89 17.45 10.63
C ALA A 304 12.70 17.59 9.68
N LEU A 305 11.49 17.80 10.20
CA LEU A 305 10.29 18.13 9.44
C LEU A 305 10.15 19.65 9.39
N THR A 306 10.36 20.27 8.23
CA THR A 306 10.40 21.74 8.09
C THR A 306 9.26 22.27 7.23
N ALA A 307 8.64 23.40 7.60
CA ALA A 307 7.62 24.05 6.78
C ALA A 307 8.16 24.75 5.52
N LYS A 308 9.49 24.91 5.40
CA LYS A 308 10.13 25.67 4.32
C LYS A 308 11.22 24.85 3.64
N ALA A 309 11.08 24.69 2.32
CA ALA A 309 12.08 24.05 1.45
C ALA A 309 13.18 25.03 0.98
N MET A 310 13.41 26.13 1.70
CA MET A 310 14.43 27.12 1.37
C MET A 310 15.79 26.67 1.89
N LYS A 311 16.85 26.98 1.13
CA LYS A 311 18.23 26.54 1.41
C LYS A 311 18.72 26.92 2.82
N ASP A 312 18.32 28.10 3.30
CA ASP A 312 18.71 28.61 4.62
C ASP A 312 18.12 27.80 5.79
N ASP A 313 16.94 27.18 5.62
CA ASP A 313 16.32 26.39 6.70
C ASP A 313 16.88 24.96 6.73
N HIS A 314 17.29 24.43 5.58
CA HIS A 314 18.09 23.21 5.51
C HIS A 314 19.42 23.37 6.25
N GLU A 315 20.16 24.44 5.96
CA GLU A 315 21.46 24.71 6.60
C GLU A 315 21.33 24.84 8.12
N LYS A 316 20.25 25.45 8.62
CA LYS A 316 19.97 25.51 10.06
C LYS A 316 19.70 24.15 10.70
N CYS A 317 18.93 23.29 10.02
CA CYS A 317 18.64 21.94 10.52
C CYS A 317 19.92 21.12 10.64
N ILE A 318 20.74 21.11 9.57
CA ILE A 318 22.01 20.38 9.57
C ILE A 318 23.00 20.98 10.58
N ALA A 319 23.08 22.32 10.69
CA ALA A 319 23.93 22.98 11.69
C ALA A 319 23.50 22.70 13.13
N ALA A 320 22.20 22.49 13.39
CA ALA A 320 21.69 22.01 14.67
C ALA A 320 22.04 20.53 14.95
N GLY A 321 22.51 19.81 13.92
CA GLY A 321 22.92 18.42 13.99
C GLY A 321 21.86 17.45 13.48
N ALA A 322 20.83 17.90 12.76
CA ALA A 322 19.91 16.99 12.08
C ALA A 322 20.69 16.14 11.07
N THR A 323 20.29 14.88 10.95
CA THR A 323 20.87 13.90 10.04
C THR A 323 20.37 14.13 8.62
N ASP A 324 19.09 14.49 8.50
CA ASP A 324 18.43 14.77 7.24
C ASP A 324 17.22 15.69 7.48
N TYR A 325 16.50 16.03 6.43
CA TYR A 325 15.29 16.87 6.51
C TYR A 325 14.22 16.46 5.49
N LEU A 326 12.97 16.76 5.82
CA LEU A 326 11.82 16.58 4.94
C LEU A 326 10.94 17.84 4.97
N PRO A 327 10.62 18.44 3.80
CA PRO A 327 9.70 19.56 3.75
C PRO A 327 8.26 19.12 4.02
N LYS A 328 7.50 19.96 4.73
CA LYS A 328 6.04 19.88 4.86
C LYS A 328 5.40 20.64 3.67
N PRO A 329 4.29 20.16 3.09
CA PRO A 329 3.54 18.95 3.46
C PRO A 329 4.34 17.68 3.15
N ILE A 330 4.26 16.70 4.06
CA ILE A 330 5.10 15.49 4.00
C ILE A 330 4.62 14.60 2.86
N ASN A 331 5.50 14.40 1.87
CA ASN A 331 5.30 13.37 0.85
C ASN A 331 5.66 12.00 1.45
N LEU A 332 4.69 11.07 1.43
CA LEU A 332 4.84 9.75 2.06
C LEU A 332 5.92 8.90 1.38
N ASP A 333 6.08 8.97 0.06
CA ASP A 333 7.10 8.19 -0.65
C ASP A 333 8.52 8.66 -0.29
N ASN A 334 8.70 9.98 -0.14
CA ASN A 334 9.95 10.56 0.33
C ASN A 334 10.24 10.16 1.79
N LEU A 335 9.23 10.23 2.67
CA LEU A 335 9.35 9.77 4.05
C LEU A 335 9.77 8.30 4.10
N MET A 336 9.11 7.43 3.34
CA MET A 336 9.46 6.01 3.29
C MET A 336 10.89 5.80 2.79
N THR A 337 11.34 6.57 1.80
CA THR A 337 12.70 6.48 1.27
C THR A 337 13.74 6.85 2.32
N VAL A 338 13.54 7.97 3.02
CA VAL A 338 14.42 8.42 4.11
C VAL A 338 14.45 7.40 5.24
N LEU A 339 13.29 6.87 5.65
CA LEU A 339 13.21 5.83 6.66
C LEU A 339 13.96 4.57 6.22
N LYS A 340 13.83 4.13 4.96
CA LYS A 340 14.58 2.96 4.45
C LYS A 340 16.08 3.15 4.57
N VAL A 341 16.59 4.33 4.21
CA VAL A 341 18.02 4.65 4.31
C VAL A 341 18.48 4.57 5.77
N TRP A 342 17.86 5.35 6.66
CA TRP A 342 18.35 5.55 8.01
C TRP A 342 18.04 4.41 8.97
N LEU A 343 17.00 3.64 8.68
CA LEU A 343 16.73 2.43 9.41
C LEU A 343 17.58 1.27 8.85
N SER A 344 17.96 1.20 7.57
CA SER A 344 18.68 0.00 7.04
C SER A 344 19.89 -0.49 7.88
N PRO A 345 20.14 -1.82 7.96
CA PRO A 345 21.18 -2.41 8.82
C PRO A 345 22.61 -1.86 8.60
N LYS A 346 22.88 -1.24 7.44
CA LYS A 346 24.20 -0.68 7.10
C LYS A 346 24.55 0.60 7.86
N HIS A 347 23.58 1.33 8.40
CA HIS A 347 23.79 2.61 9.08
C HIS A 347 23.77 2.53 10.62
N MET A 348 23.50 1.36 11.20
CA MET A 348 23.51 1.15 12.66
C MET A 348 24.89 0.92 13.26
N PHE A 349 25.94 0.74 12.44
CA PHE A 349 27.30 0.36 12.90
C PHE A 349 28.42 1.34 12.51
N SER A 350 28.11 2.57 12.08
CA SER A 350 29.12 3.62 11.80
C SER A 350 29.28 4.61 12.95
#